data_AF-A0A9E3G6S5-F1
#
_entry.id   AF-A0A9E3G6S5-F1
#
_cell.length_a   1.000
_cell.length_b   1.000
_cell.length_c   1.000
_cell.angle_alpha   90.00
_cell.angle_beta   90.00
_cell.angle_gamma   90.00
#
_symmetry.space_group_name_H-M   'P 1'
#
loop_
_entity.id
_entity.type
_entity.pdbx_description
1 polymer ?
#
loop_
_entity_poly.entity_id
_entity_poly.type
_entity_poly.pdbx_seq_one_letter_code
_entity_poly.pdbx_strand_id
1 'polypeptide(L)'
;MMIRPALPKISVALSLLLFSAAWPGLAQAQTRGQVAPSATVPGQVQPRSPQAPAKPDASPSPDDARLVALRQSVTASISKVLDRIQGEEAQLYRRLSYFQKPERLDPNSYASVDEVQDWQKLLQQLHDKGDLVASLYANAGKNLDAELTNARVNVEIAQRVRQMVLDGFPWETIQKKNRCFQQYVDAHGKLLAFYEKNWGAWDAGQPLKFKTGQLAGAYQKIKDQVVSAGKELDQQYKAMAE
;
A
#
# COMPACT_ATOMS: atom_id res chain seq x y z
N MET A 1 -24.56 -6.11 -11.11
CA MET A 1 -23.85 -4.82 -11.32
C MET A 1 -22.65 -4.80 -10.39
N MET A 2 -21.46 -5.18 -10.87
CA MET A 2 -20.24 -5.19 -10.06
C MET A 2 -19.69 -3.76 -10.00
N ILE A 3 -19.89 -3.10 -8.87
CA ILE A 3 -19.14 -1.89 -8.52
C ILE A 3 -17.68 -2.34 -8.41
N ARG A 4 -16.80 -1.88 -9.30
CA ARG A 4 -15.36 -2.02 -9.11
C ARG A 4 -15.03 -1.27 -7.81
N PRO A 5 -14.64 -1.92 -6.71
CA PRO A 5 -14.09 -1.17 -5.60
C PRO A 5 -12.78 -0.54 -6.12
N ALA A 6 -12.66 0.77 -5.95
CA ALA A 6 -11.36 1.41 -6.10
C ALA A 6 -10.41 0.69 -5.16
N LEU A 7 -9.36 0.08 -5.70
CA LEU A 7 -8.23 -0.38 -4.89
C LEU A 7 -7.82 0.78 -4.00
N PRO A 8 -7.42 0.54 -2.73
CA PRO A 8 -6.83 1.56 -1.90
C PRO A 8 -5.65 2.13 -2.67
N LYS A 9 -5.85 3.29 -3.29
CA LYS A 9 -4.75 4.20 -3.53
C LYS A 9 -4.33 4.48 -2.11
N ILE A 10 -3.21 3.92 -1.68
CA ILE A 10 -2.46 4.56 -0.61
C ILE A 10 -2.12 5.91 -1.22
N SER A 11 -3.05 6.87 -1.12
CA SER A 11 -2.85 8.28 -1.35
C SER A 11 -1.98 8.68 -0.18
N VAL A 12 -0.73 8.22 -0.18
CA VAL A 12 0.33 9.04 0.36
C VAL A 12 0.24 10.26 -0.52
N ALA A 13 -0.41 11.29 0.00
CA ALA A 13 -0.28 12.64 -0.48
C ALA A 13 1.20 13.03 -0.30
N LEU A 14 2.08 12.41 -1.09
CA LEU A 14 3.47 12.78 -1.28
C LEU A 14 3.57 14.05 -2.14
N SER A 15 2.46 14.79 -2.26
CA SER A 15 2.30 15.96 -3.08
C SER A 15 2.31 17.27 -2.30
N LEU A 16 2.46 17.30 -0.96
CA LEU A 16 2.44 18.58 -0.24
C LEU A 16 3.20 18.70 1.10
N LEU A 17 4.09 17.78 1.45
CA LEU A 17 4.95 17.92 2.65
C LEU A 17 6.46 17.89 2.40
N LEU A 18 6.90 18.05 1.15
CA LEU A 18 8.29 18.42 0.81
C LEU A 18 8.47 19.94 0.56
N PHE A 19 7.42 20.74 0.77
CA PHE A 19 7.44 22.18 0.56
C PHE A 19 6.87 22.93 1.77
N SER A 20 7.69 23.12 2.80
CA SER A 20 7.75 24.31 3.69
C SER A 20 8.66 24.03 4.90
N ALA A 21 9.82 23.42 4.67
CA ALA A 21 10.92 23.52 5.61
C ALA A 21 12.12 23.91 4.76
N ALA A 22 12.47 25.19 4.84
CA ALA A 22 13.78 25.67 4.45
C ALA A 22 14.83 24.66 4.92
N TRP A 23 15.64 24.16 3.99
CA TRP A 23 16.80 23.33 4.24
C TRP A 23 17.83 24.22 4.97
N PRO A 24 17.99 24.21 6.31
CA PRO A 24 18.85 25.21 6.97
C PRO A 24 20.33 24.79 6.95
N GLY A 25 20.69 23.73 6.22
CA GLY A 25 21.96 23.03 6.39
C GLY A 25 23.03 23.21 5.31
N LEU A 26 22.76 23.95 4.21
CA LEU A 26 23.71 24.03 3.09
C LEU A 26 24.00 25.45 2.59
N ALA A 27 23.50 26.50 3.26
CA ALA A 27 23.67 27.89 2.84
C ALA A 27 24.66 28.70 3.71
N GLN A 28 25.54 28.05 4.48
CA GLN A 28 26.46 28.76 5.38
C GLN A 28 27.92 28.38 5.13
N ALA A 29 28.38 28.66 3.91
CA ALA A 29 29.81 28.67 3.59
C ALA A 29 30.13 29.66 2.47
N GLN A 30 29.68 30.92 2.58
CA GLN A 30 30.26 32.02 1.80
C GLN A 30 29.88 33.38 2.38
N THR A 31 30.47 33.73 3.52
CA THR A 31 30.60 35.11 3.98
C THR A 31 32.08 35.42 4.17
N ARG A 32 32.69 36.11 3.18
CA ARG A 32 33.91 36.89 3.39
C ARG A 32 34.10 37.95 2.30
N GLY A 33 34.24 39.22 2.73
CA GLY A 33 34.53 40.40 1.89
C GLY A 33 33.39 41.42 1.90
N GLN A 34 33.20 42.34 2.87
CA GLN A 34 33.96 43.59 3.11
C GLN A 34 33.98 44.47 1.83
N VAL A 35 33.58 45.75 1.75
CA VAL A 35 33.56 46.91 2.68
C VAL A 35 32.57 47.98 2.14
N ALA A 36 32.02 48.84 3.02
CA ALA A 36 31.22 50.04 2.71
C ALA A 36 32.10 51.27 2.33
N PRO A 37 31.62 52.54 2.37
CA PRO A 37 30.63 53.27 1.53
C PRO A 37 31.24 54.55 0.87
N SER A 38 30.55 55.25 -0.06
CA SER A 38 30.68 56.73 -0.22
C SER A 38 29.68 57.41 -1.18
N ALA A 39 29.04 58.44 -0.60
CA ALA A 39 28.53 59.75 -1.03
C ALA A 39 28.20 60.18 -2.49
N THR A 40 27.18 61.05 -2.51
CA THR A 40 26.37 61.80 -3.50
C THR A 40 27.07 62.81 -4.42
N VAL A 41 26.59 63.02 -5.67
CA VAL A 41 26.42 64.34 -6.38
C VAL A 41 25.33 64.21 -7.50
N PRO A 42 24.48 65.23 -7.78
CA PRO A 42 23.35 65.16 -8.74
C PRO A 42 23.59 65.85 -10.11
N GLY A 43 22.88 65.40 -11.15
CA GLY A 43 22.47 66.22 -12.30
C GLY A 43 22.91 65.74 -13.71
N GLN A 44 21.96 65.26 -14.53
CA GLN A 44 21.67 65.72 -15.92
C GLN A 44 20.75 64.73 -16.67
N VAL A 45 19.91 65.30 -17.54
CA VAL A 45 18.74 64.72 -18.22
C VAL A 45 19.08 64.42 -19.68
N GLN A 46 18.70 63.25 -20.23
CA GLN A 46 18.02 63.05 -21.54
C GLN A 46 18.09 61.60 -22.09
N PRO A 47 17.18 61.20 -23.02
CA PRO A 47 16.38 59.98 -22.88
C PRO A 47 16.87 58.80 -23.73
N ARG A 48 16.62 57.57 -23.25
CA ARG A 48 16.53 56.38 -24.09
C ARG A 48 15.25 55.63 -23.75
N SER A 49 14.37 55.50 -24.73
CA SER A 49 13.23 54.58 -24.71
C SER A 49 13.71 53.14 -24.50
N PRO A 50 12.84 52.27 -23.96
CA PRO A 50 13.26 51.12 -23.17
C PRO A 50 13.79 49.99 -24.05
N GLN A 51 15.06 49.63 -23.84
CA GLN A 51 15.54 48.29 -24.14
C GLN A 51 14.74 47.35 -23.25
N ALA A 52 13.86 46.55 -23.87
CA ALA A 52 13.22 45.43 -23.21
C ALA A 52 14.31 44.61 -22.50
N PRO A 53 14.21 44.35 -21.19
CA PRO A 53 15.09 43.36 -20.59
C PRO A 53 14.76 42.04 -21.28
N ALA A 54 15.76 41.51 -21.99
CA ALA A 54 15.76 40.14 -22.46
C ALA A 54 15.26 39.27 -21.29
N LYS A 55 14.24 38.44 -21.56
CA LYS A 55 13.88 37.35 -20.65
C LYS A 55 15.19 36.67 -20.25
N PRO A 56 15.53 36.56 -18.96
CA PRO A 56 16.55 35.61 -18.58
C PRO A 56 15.99 34.25 -18.96
N ASP A 57 16.56 33.66 -19.99
CA ASP A 57 16.38 32.26 -20.31
C ASP A 57 16.95 31.52 -19.10
N ALA A 58 16.08 31.21 -18.16
CA ALA A 58 16.42 30.57 -16.91
C ALA A 58 16.77 29.11 -17.20
N SER A 59 17.94 28.89 -17.79
CA SER A 59 18.61 27.61 -17.69
C SER A 59 18.80 27.34 -16.19
N PRO A 60 18.27 26.22 -15.65
CA PRO A 60 18.39 25.93 -14.22
C PRO A 60 19.86 25.96 -13.84
N SER A 61 20.17 26.55 -12.69
CA SER A 61 21.54 26.50 -12.19
C SER A 61 21.96 25.01 -12.05
N PRO A 62 23.25 24.68 -12.20
CA PRO A 62 23.72 23.31 -12.03
C PRO A 62 23.29 22.68 -10.68
N ASP A 63 23.08 23.51 -9.66
CA ASP A 63 22.59 23.10 -8.34
C ASP A 63 21.10 22.75 -8.36
N ASP A 64 20.27 23.49 -9.12
CA ASP A 64 18.86 23.17 -9.34
C ASP A 64 18.70 21.83 -10.08
N ALA A 65 19.52 21.59 -11.11
CA ALA A 65 19.49 20.35 -11.89
C ALA A 65 19.83 19.13 -11.02
N ARG A 66 20.82 19.25 -10.12
CA ARG A 66 21.20 18.20 -9.17
C ARG A 66 20.11 17.92 -8.14
N LEU A 67 19.47 18.97 -7.61
CA LEU A 67 18.35 18.83 -6.69
C LEU A 67 17.14 18.15 -7.34
N VAL A 68 16.84 18.49 -8.60
CA VAL A 68 15.77 17.82 -9.37
C VAL A 68 16.10 16.33 -9.58
N ALA A 69 17.33 15.99 -9.97
CA ALA A 69 17.75 14.60 -10.16
C ALA A 69 17.66 13.79 -8.86
N LEU A 70 18.08 14.37 -7.72
CA LEU A 70 17.96 13.73 -6.41
C LEU A 70 16.50 13.48 -6.04
N ARG A 71 15.62 14.46 -6.24
CA ARG A 71 14.18 14.32 -5.98
C ARG A 71 13.58 13.20 -6.82
N GLN A 72 13.88 13.15 -8.11
CA GLN A 72 13.39 12.10 -9.01
C GLN A 72 13.85 10.71 -8.55
N SER A 73 15.13 10.59 -8.17
CA SER A 73 15.71 9.33 -7.68
C SER A 73 15.08 8.84 -6.38
N VAL A 74 14.87 9.75 -5.41
CA VAL A 74 14.16 9.45 -4.16
C VAL A 74 12.72 9.02 -4.44
N THR A 75 11.98 9.78 -5.24
CA THR A 75 10.59 9.45 -5.59
C THR A 75 10.50 8.08 -6.26
N ALA A 76 11.37 7.79 -7.24
CA ALA A 76 11.38 6.49 -7.92
C ALA A 76 11.66 5.32 -6.96
N SER A 77 12.56 5.52 -6.00
CA SER A 77 12.90 4.51 -4.98
C SER A 77 11.72 4.21 -4.06
N ILE A 78 11.02 5.26 -3.60
CA ILE A 78 9.80 5.13 -2.79
C ILE A 78 8.72 4.42 -3.59
N SER A 79 8.43 4.90 -4.80
CA SER A 79 7.41 4.32 -5.68
C SER A 79 7.65 2.83 -5.90
N LYS A 80 8.88 2.40 -6.15
CA LYS A 80 9.19 0.98 -6.36
C LYS A 80 8.79 0.08 -5.18
N VAL A 81 8.99 0.54 -3.94
CA VAL A 81 8.58 -0.22 -2.74
C VAL A 81 7.06 -0.19 -2.58
N LEU A 82 6.44 0.98 -2.72
CA LEU A 82 4.99 1.14 -2.55
C LEU A 82 4.19 0.41 -3.64
N ASP A 83 4.62 0.51 -4.90
CA ASP A 83 3.99 -0.15 -6.04
C ASP A 83 4.06 -1.67 -5.90
N ARG A 84 5.16 -2.20 -5.35
CA ARG A 84 5.27 -3.63 -5.03
C ARG A 84 4.25 -4.03 -3.99
N ILE A 85 4.14 -3.30 -2.88
CA ILE A 85 3.14 -3.56 -1.83
C ILE A 85 1.73 -3.52 -2.42
N GLN A 86 1.40 -2.46 -3.15
CA GLN A 86 0.08 -2.27 -3.76
C GLN A 86 -0.25 -3.34 -4.80
N GLY A 87 0.72 -3.71 -5.64
CA GLY A 87 0.54 -4.76 -6.64
C GLY A 87 0.24 -6.12 -6.00
N GLU A 88 0.91 -6.44 -4.89
CA GLU A 88 0.73 -7.66 -4.14
C GLU A 88 -0.60 -7.66 -3.36
N GLU A 89 -0.98 -6.55 -2.72
CA GLU A 89 -2.30 -6.35 -2.11
C GLU A 89 -3.44 -6.51 -3.12
N ALA A 90 -3.31 -5.91 -4.31
CA ALA A 90 -4.31 -6.02 -5.36
C ALA A 90 -4.45 -7.47 -5.88
N GLN A 91 -3.37 -8.24 -5.89
CA GLN A 91 -3.43 -9.66 -6.22
C GLN A 91 -4.07 -10.48 -5.08
N LEU A 92 -3.71 -10.18 -3.83
CA LEU A 92 -4.30 -10.81 -2.64
C LEU A 92 -5.81 -10.61 -2.60
N TYR A 93 -6.26 -9.36 -2.73
CA TYR A 93 -7.67 -9.00 -2.74
C TYR A 93 -8.44 -9.70 -3.88
N ARG A 94 -7.85 -9.76 -5.08
CA ARG A 94 -8.45 -10.51 -6.20
C ARG A 94 -8.62 -11.99 -5.86
N ARG A 95 -7.61 -12.63 -5.27
CA ARG A 95 -7.69 -14.04 -4.85
C ARG A 95 -8.76 -14.25 -3.77
N LEU A 96 -8.76 -13.40 -2.76
CA LEU A 96 -9.74 -13.39 -1.67
C LEU A 96 -11.19 -13.30 -2.20
N SER A 97 -11.42 -12.47 -3.22
CA SER A 97 -12.77 -12.27 -3.79
C SER A 97 -13.39 -13.55 -4.37
N TYR A 98 -12.57 -14.54 -4.77
CA TYR A 98 -13.09 -15.85 -5.20
C TYR A 98 -13.62 -16.69 -4.04
N PHE A 99 -13.01 -16.58 -2.86
CA PHE A 99 -13.43 -17.29 -1.64
C PHE A 99 -14.61 -16.63 -0.93
N GLN A 100 -14.77 -15.32 -1.10
CA GLN A 100 -15.89 -14.57 -0.50
C GLN A 100 -17.23 -14.80 -1.19
N LYS A 101 -17.24 -15.49 -2.34
CA LYS A 101 -18.49 -15.73 -3.05
C LYS A 101 -19.39 -16.68 -2.24
N PRO A 102 -20.71 -16.42 -2.15
CA PRO A 102 -21.61 -17.22 -1.31
C PRO A 102 -21.60 -18.71 -1.64
N GLU A 103 -21.41 -19.08 -2.91
CA GLU A 103 -21.32 -20.47 -3.35
C GLU A 103 -20.16 -21.23 -2.68
N ARG A 104 -19.05 -20.55 -2.32
CA ARG A 104 -17.92 -21.18 -1.62
C ARG A 104 -18.21 -21.52 -0.17
N LEU A 105 -19.34 -21.04 0.35
CA LEU A 105 -19.82 -21.37 1.68
C LEU A 105 -20.88 -22.48 1.65
N ASP A 106 -21.24 -22.99 0.47
CA ASP A 106 -22.24 -24.06 0.33
C ASP A 106 -21.55 -25.35 -0.12
N PRO A 107 -21.64 -26.46 0.65
CA PRO A 107 -21.06 -27.73 0.24
C PRO A 107 -21.64 -28.29 -1.07
N ASN A 108 -22.86 -27.90 -1.47
CA ASN A 108 -23.47 -28.33 -2.74
C ASN A 108 -22.83 -27.66 -3.97
N SER A 109 -21.95 -26.67 -3.79
CA SER A 109 -21.23 -26.01 -4.88
C SER A 109 -19.97 -26.75 -5.33
N TYR A 110 -19.63 -27.85 -4.64
CA TYR A 110 -18.48 -28.69 -4.95
C TYR A 110 -18.96 -29.99 -5.59
N ALA A 111 -18.37 -30.38 -6.71
CA ALA A 111 -18.74 -31.58 -7.46
C ALA A 111 -18.23 -32.87 -6.79
N SER A 112 -17.11 -32.79 -6.07
CA SER A 112 -16.47 -33.94 -5.42
C SER A 112 -15.60 -33.54 -4.23
N VAL A 113 -15.19 -34.53 -3.44
CA VAL A 113 -14.16 -34.35 -2.39
C VAL A 113 -12.84 -33.86 -2.98
N ASP A 114 -12.45 -34.36 -4.16
CA ASP A 114 -11.22 -33.95 -4.82
C ASP A 114 -11.24 -32.45 -5.15
N GLU A 115 -12.41 -31.91 -5.56
CA GLU A 115 -12.56 -30.47 -5.75
C GLU A 115 -12.37 -29.70 -4.44
N VAL A 116 -12.88 -30.21 -3.31
CA VAL A 116 -12.64 -29.59 -1.98
C VAL A 116 -11.14 -29.54 -1.66
N GLN A 117 -10.39 -30.60 -1.97
CA GLN A 117 -8.94 -30.63 -1.77
C GLN A 117 -8.20 -29.64 -2.68
N ASP A 118 -8.64 -29.48 -3.93
CA ASP A 118 -8.10 -28.45 -4.81
C ASP A 118 -8.37 -27.04 -4.26
N TRP A 119 -9.55 -26.80 -3.68
CA TRP A 119 -9.85 -25.56 -2.97
C TRP A 119 -9.00 -25.34 -1.72
N GLN A 120 -8.65 -26.40 -0.98
CA GLN A 120 -7.70 -26.30 0.14
C GLN A 120 -6.31 -25.87 -0.36
N LYS A 121 -5.83 -26.39 -1.49
CA LYS A 121 -4.56 -25.95 -2.11
C LYS A 121 -4.63 -24.48 -2.53
N LEU A 122 -5.74 -24.04 -3.13
CA LEU A 122 -5.94 -22.64 -3.48
C LEU A 122 -5.99 -21.75 -2.22
N LEU A 123 -6.58 -22.24 -1.13
CA LEU A 123 -6.61 -21.52 0.14
C LEU A 123 -5.20 -21.38 0.74
N GLN A 124 -4.37 -22.41 0.63
CA GLN A 124 -2.96 -22.31 1.01
C GLN A 124 -2.23 -21.28 0.16
N GLN A 125 -2.46 -21.23 -1.15
CA GLN A 125 -1.89 -20.19 -2.01
C GLN A 125 -2.40 -18.78 -1.68
N LEU A 126 -3.62 -18.65 -1.14
CA LEU A 126 -4.13 -17.40 -0.61
C LEU A 126 -3.39 -17.02 0.67
N HIS A 127 -3.24 -17.97 1.60
CA HIS A 127 -2.48 -17.81 2.85
C HIS A 127 -1.05 -17.33 2.58
N ASP A 128 -0.30 -18.04 1.74
CA ASP A 128 1.09 -17.71 1.41
C ASP A 128 1.22 -16.32 0.78
N LYS A 129 0.21 -15.90 0.00
CA LYS A 129 0.14 -14.55 -0.56
C LYS A 129 -0.12 -13.50 0.52
N GLY A 130 -0.96 -13.81 1.51
CA GLY A 130 -1.18 -12.98 2.68
C GLY A 130 0.08 -12.80 3.51
N ASP A 131 0.84 -13.88 3.73
CA ASP A 131 2.13 -13.85 4.43
C ASP A 131 3.17 -13.02 3.67
N LEU A 132 3.21 -13.14 2.35
CA LEU A 132 4.07 -12.30 1.51
C LEU A 132 3.74 -10.82 1.69
N VAL A 133 2.46 -10.44 1.64
CA VAL A 133 2.02 -9.05 1.84
C VAL A 133 2.38 -8.56 3.25
N ALA A 134 2.10 -9.36 4.29
CA ALA A 134 2.47 -9.03 5.66
C ALA A 134 3.98 -8.83 5.82
N SER A 135 4.78 -9.69 5.19
CA SER A 135 6.24 -9.59 5.16
C SER A 135 6.73 -8.32 4.42
N LEU A 136 6.08 -7.91 3.33
CA LEU A 136 6.43 -6.68 2.62
C LEU A 136 6.21 -5.44 3.49
N TYR A 137 5.11 -5.40 4.25
CA TYR A 137 4.88 -4.33 5.23
C TYR A 137 5.90 -4.34 6.37
N ALA A 138 6.15 -5.51 6.97
CA ALA A 138 7.14 -5.65 8.04
C ALA A 138 8.55 -5.25 7.59
N ASN A 139 8.90 -5.49 6.33
CA ASN A 139 10.20 -5.16 5.75
C ASN A 139 10.22 -3.85 4.96
N ALA A 140 9.16 -3.03 5.00
CA ALA A 140 9.06 -1.81 4.20
C ALA A 140 10.25 -0.87 4.44
N GLY A 141 10.65 -0.67 5.70
CA GLY A 141 11.80 0.16 6.06
C GLY A 141 13.12 -0.34 5.47
N LYS A 142 13.39 -1.65 5.58
CA LYS A 142 14.59 -2.29 5.01
C LYS A 142 14.61 -2.20 3.49
N ASN A 143 13.45 -2.37 2.84
CA ASN A 143 13.32 -2.27 1.40
C ASN A 143 13.56 -0.83 0.92
N LEU A 144 13.03 0.16 1.64
CA LEU A 144 13.28 1.58 1.37
C LEU A 144 14.77 1.92 1.52
N ASP A 145 15.42 1.47 2.61
CA ASP A 145 16.86 1.68 2.80
C ASP A 145 17.69 1.11 1.65
N ALA A 146 17.36 -0.10 1.19
CA ALA A 146 18.05 -0.73 0.07
C ALA A 146 17.87 0.05 -1.24
N GLU A 147 16.64 0.46 -1.58
CA GLU A 147 16.36 1.21 -2.80
C GLU A 147 17.00 2.61 -2.77
N LEU A 148 16.91 3.33 -1.65
CA LEU A 148 17.53 4.65 -1.48
C LEU A 148 19.06 4.59 -1.55
N THR A 149 19.67 3.53 -0.99
CA THR A 149 21.11 3.28 -1.09
C THR A 149 21.53 2.98 -2.53
N ASN A 150 20.78 2.14 -3.24
CA ASN A 150 21.03 1.84 -4.66
C ASN A 150 20.93 3.09 -5.54
N ALA A 151 20.02 3.99 -5.19
CA ALA A 151 19.84 5.31 -5.78
C ALA A 151 20.95 6.33 -5.40
N ARG A 152 21.93 5.94 -4.58
CA ARG A 152 23.03 6.76 -4.08
C ARG A 152 22.55 8.00 -3.32
N VAL A 153 21.41 7.90 -2.65
CA VAL A 153 20.89 8.96 -1.78
C VAL A 153 21.79 9.04 -0.54
N ASN A 154 22.11 10.26 -0.10
CA ASN A 154 22.86 10.49 1.13
C ASN A 154 22.14 9.83 2.33
N VAL A 155 22.91 9.22 3.23
CA VAL A 155 22.38 8.43 4.36
C VAL A 155 21.43 9.24 5.27
N GLU A 156 21.75 10.49 5.57
CA GLU A 156 20.89 11.34 6.42
C GLU A 156 19.56 11.65 5.73
N ILE A 157 19.60 11.91 4.42
CA ILE A 157 18.40 12.14 3.61
C ILE A 157 17.58 10.84 3.54
N ALA A 158 18.23 9.71 3.29
CA ALA A 158 17.58 8.40 3.20
C ALA A 158 16.86 8.03 4.51
N GLN A 159 17.50 8.27 5.67
CA GLN A 159 16.88 8.03 6.98
C GLN A 159 15.64 8.90 7.21
N ARG A 160 15.70 10.20 6.89
CA ARG A 160 14.55 11.12 7.02
C ARG A 160 13.41 10.74 6.09
N VAL A 161 13.73 10.42 4.83
CA VAL A 161 12.75 9.96 3.84
C VAL A 161 12.08 8.67 4.30
N ARG A 162 12.87 7.69 4.74
CA ARG A 162 12.34 6.42 5.27
C ARG A 162 11.37 6.69 6.42
N GLN A 163 11.78 7.50 7.41
CA GLN A 163 10.95 7.82 8.56
C GLN A 163 9.62 8.45 8.12
N MET A 164 9.68 9.46 7.24
CA MET A 164 8.48 10.13 6.71
C MET A 164 7.54 9.16 5.97
N VAL A 165 8.08 8.23 5.17
CA VAL A 165 7.26 7.25 4.45
C VAL A 165 6.63 6.25 5.41
N LEU A 166 7.39 5.73 6.39
CA LEU A 166 6.88 4.77 7.37
C LEU A 166 5.86 5.38 8.32
N ASP A 167 6.05 6.64 8.73
CA ASP A 167 5.07 7.36 9.57
C ASP A 167 3.76 7.63 8.83
N GLY A 168 3.80 7.67 7.49
CA GLY A 168 2.61 7.78 6.66
C GLY A 168 1.79 6.49 6.54
N PHE A 169 2.26 5.35 7.04
CA PHE A 169 1.52 4.09 6.95
C PHE A 169 0.47 3.99 8.05
N PRO A 170 -0.77 3.58 7.73
CA PRO A 170 -1.81 3.31 8.74
C PRO A 170 -1.55 1.94 9.40
N TRP A 171 -0.50 1.86 10.24
CA TRP A 171 0.00 0.60 10.80
C TRP A 171 -1.06 -0.20 11.56
N GLU A 172 -1.90 0.48 12.35
CA GLU A 172 -2.98 -0.18 13.09
C GLU A 172 -3.97 -0.87 12.14
N THR A 173 -4.39 -0.18 11.07
CA THR A 173 -5.29 -0.74 10.04
C THR A 173 -4.63 -1.90 9.31
N ILE A 174 -3.35 -1.78 8.93
CA ILE A 174 -2.59 -2.86 8.28
C ILE A 174 -2.51 -4.09 9.18
N GLN A 175 -2.16 -3.91 10.46
CA GLN A 175 -2.06 -5.01 11.42
C GLN A 175 -3.42 -5.67 11.68
N LYS A 176 -4.48 -4.86 11.83
CA LYS A 176 -5.85 -5.36 12.00
C LYS A 176 -6.32 -6.12 10.77
N LYS A 177 -6.09 -5.60 9.55
CA LYS A 177 -6.38 -6.28 8.29
C LYS A 177 -5.69 -7.64 8.23
N ASN A 178 -4.40 -7.70 8.54
CA ASN A 178 -3.64 -8.94 8.51
C ASN A 178 -4.20 -9.97 9.51
N ARG A 179 -4.61 -9.53 10.70
CA ARG A 179 -5.27 -10.40 11.68
C ARG A 179 -6.62 -10.93 11.17
N CYS A 180 -7.48 -10.06 10.65
CA CYS A 180 -8.77 -10.45 10.09
C CYS A 180 -8.60 -11.40 8.89
N PHE A 181 -7.58 -11.18 8.07
CA PHE A 181 -7.23 -12.06 6.95
C PHE A 181 -6.85 -13.47 7.44
N GLN A 182 -5.97 -13.57 8.44
CA GLN A 182 -5.59 -14.87 9.02
C GLN A 182 -6.80 -15.60 9.62
N GLN A 183 -7.66 -14.89 10.36
CA GLN A 183 -8.90 -15.46 10.90
C GLN A 183 -9.85 -15.95 9.80
N TYR A 184 -9.95 -15.21 8.70
CA TYR A 184 -10.76 -15.61 7.55
C TYR A 184 -10.23 -16.88 6.91
N VAL A 185 -8.92 -16.94 6.63
CA VAL A 185 -8.27 -18.11 6.03
C VAL A 185 -8.43 -19.33 6.94
N ASP A 186 -8.18 -19.19 8.24
CA ASP A 186 -8.34 -20.27 9.22
C ASP A 186 -9.78 -20.81 9.28
N ALA A 187 -10.76 -19.90 9.33
CA ALA A 187 -12.17 -20.28 9.37
C ALA A 187 -12.58 -20.98 8.06
N HIS A 188 -12.11 -20.49 6.92
CA HIS A 188 -12.40 -21.10 5.63
C HIS A 188 -11.73 -22.47 5.48
N GLY A 189 -10.52 -22.62 6.01
CA GLY A 189 -9.81 -23.91 6.06
C GLY A 189 -10.58 -24.94 6.90
N LYS A 190 -11.11 -24.53 8.06
CA LYS A 190 -11.98 -25.37 8.88
C LYS A 190 -13.26 -25.76 8.14
N LEU A 191 -13.81 -24.87 7.31
CA LEU A 191 -15.00 -25.14 6.51
C LEU A 191 -14.73 -26.19 5.44
N LEU A 192 -13.65 -26.05 4.68
CA LEU A 192 -13.26 -27.03 3.66
C LEU A 192 -12.91 -28.38 4.29
N ALA A 193 -12.18 -28.40 5.41
CA ALA A 193 -11.89 -29.63 6.15
C ALA A 193 -13.17 -30.29 6.70
N PHE A 194 -14.17 -29.49 7.09
CA PHE A 194 -15.47 -30.00 7.48
C PHE A 194 -16.19 -30.69 6.31
N TYR A 195 -16.15 -30.12 5.10
CA TYR A 195 -16.74 -30.75 3.91
C TYR A 195 -16.06 -32.06 3.56
N GLU A 196 -14.73 -32.06 3.51
CA GLU A 196 -13.94 -33.27 3.22
C GLU A 196 -14.24 -34.39 4.21
N LYS A 197 -14.18 -34.10 5.52
CA LYS A 197 -14.40 -35.09 6.57
C LYS A 197 -15.81 -35.67 6.59
N ASN A 198 -16.81 -34.87 6.21
CA ASN A 198 -18.22 -35.24 6.34
C ASN A 198 -18.89 -35.42 4.98
N TRP A 199 -18.12 -35.72 3.93
CA TRP A 199 -18.69 -35.82 2.58
C TRP A 199 -19.83 -36.83 2.51
N GLY A 200 -20.93 -36.44 1.86
CA GLY A 200 -22.14 -37.26 1.80
C GLY A 200 -22.94 -37.28 3.11
N ALA A 201 -22.64 -36.42 4.09
CA ALA A 201 -23.43 -36.27 5.32
C ALA A 201 -24.54 -35.22 5.21
N TRP A 202 -24.85 -34.76 3.99
CA TRP A 202 -25.95 -33.87 3.67
C TRP A 202 -26.65 -34.32 2.40
N ASP A 203 -27.91 -33.91 2.25
CA ASP A 203 -28.68 -34.11 1.03
C ASP A 203 -28.37 -32.97 0.05
N ALA A 204 -28.11 -33.32 -1.21
CA ALA A 204 -27.92 -32.33 -2.27
C ALA A 204 -29.25 -31.59 -2.53
N GLY A 205 -29.22 -30.26 -2.48
CA GLY A 205 -30.39 -29.42 -2.75
C GLY A 205 -30.53 -28.21 -1.82
N GLN A 206 -31.57 -27.42 -2.07
CA GLN A 206 -31.96 -26.30 -1.22
C GLN A 206 -33.32 -26.59 -0.56
N PRO A 207 -33.46 -26.45 0.76
CA PRO A 207 -32.40 -26.07 1.71
C PRO A 207 -31.39 -27.19 1.95
N LEU A 208 -30.15 -26.82 2.23
CA LEU A 208 -29.11 -27.75 2.68
C LEU A 208 -29.58 -28.47 3.96
N LYS A 209 -29.63 -29.81 3.92
CA LYS A 209 -30.04 -30.64 5.05
C LYS A 209 -28.93 -31.60 5.43
N PHE A 210 -28.44 -31.50 6.65
CA PHE A 210 -27.50 -32.46 7.21
C PHE A 210 -28.24 -33.65 7.82
N LYS A 211 -27.60 -34.83 7.77
CA LYS A 211 -28.14 -36.07 8.36
C LYS A 211 -28.35 -35.98 9.87
N THR A 212 -27.64 -35.08 10.55
CA THR A 212 -27.76 -34.87 12.01
C THR A 212 -27.78 -33.38 12.37
N GLY A 213 -28.46 -33.04 13.46
CA GLY A 213 -28.48 -31.68 14.00
C GLY A 213 -27.10 -31.19 14.49
N GLN A 214 -26.24 -32.10 14.96
CA GLN A 214 -24.88 -31.78 15.38
C GLN A 214 -24.04 -31.28 14.20
N LEU A 215 -24.11 -31.95 13.04
CA LEU A 215 -23.40 -31.52 11.83
C LEU A 215 -23.92 -30.19 11.32
N ALA A 216 -25.25 -30.00 11.32
CA ALA A 216 -25.85 -28.72 10.94
C ALA A 216 -25.37 -27.56 11.83
N GLY A 217 -25.34 -27.76 13.16
CA GLY A 217 -24.86 -26.76 14.11
C GLY A 217 -23.36 -26.46 13.96
N ALA A 218 -22.53 -27.49 13.74
CA ALA A 218 -21.10 -27.33 13.51
C ALA A 218 -20.82 -26.54 12.21
N TYR A 219 -21.49 -26.92 11.11
CA TYR A 219 -21.41 -26.20 9.83
C TYR A 219 -21.82 -24.73 10.00
N GLN A 220 -22.98 -24.47 10.61
CA GLN A 220 -23.47 -23.11 10.76
C GLN A 220 -22.51 -22.26 11.58
N LYS A 221 -21.96 -22.79 12.67
CA LYS A 221 -20.96 -22.10 13.49
C LYS A 221 -19.70 -21.73 12.68
N ILE A 222 -19.16 -22.65 11.89
CA ILE A 222 -17.97 -22.39 11.06
C ILE A 222 -18.31 -21.36 9.98
N LYS A 223 -19.46 -21.52 9.30
CA LYS A 223 -19.94 -20.58 8.29
C LYS A 223 -20.09 -19.16 8.83
N ASP A 224 -20.68 -19.00 10.01
CA ASP A 224 -20.85 -17.71 10.66
C ASP A 224 -19.49 -17.06 10.97
N GLN A 225 -18.49 -17.86 11.39
CA GLN A 225 -17.11 -17.37 11.58
C GLN A 225 -16.50 -16.86 10.27
N VAL A 226 -16.64 -17.62 9.17
CA VAL A 226 -16.13 -17.21 7.84
C VAL A 226 -16.80 -15.91 7.39
N VAL A 227 -18.13 -15.81 7.53
CA VAL A 227 -18.90 -14.63 7.13
C VAL A 227 -18.52 -13.41 7.99
N SER A 228 -18.39 -13.58 9.31
CA SER A 228 -18.01 -12.49 10.22
C SER A 228 -16.61 -11.98 9.90
N ALA A 229 -15.62 -12.89 9.81
CA ALA A 229 -14.26 -12.53 9.48
C ALA A 229 -14.16 -11.88 8.10
N GLY A 230 -14.93 -12.36 7.11
CA GLY A 230 -14.99 -11.78 5.76
C GLY A 230 -15.52 -10.35 5.76
N LYS A 231 -16.58 -10.07 6.54
CA LYS A 231 -17.13 -8.71 6.69
C LYS A 231 -16.15 -7.75 7.35
N GLU A 232 -15.50 -8.18 8.43
CA GLU A 232 -14.49 -7.37 9.12
C GLU A 232 -13.29 -7.08 8.21
N LEU A 233 -12.84 -8.07 7.44
CA LEU A 233 -11.76 -7.93 6.47
C LEU A 233 -12.11 -6.94 5.37
N ASP A 234 -13.32 -7.02 4.80
CA ASP A 234 -13.81 -6.06 3.81
C ASP A 234 -13.88 -4.63 4.36
N GLN A 235 -14.26 -4.47 5.64
CA GLN A 235 -14.22 -3.17 6.30
C GLN A 235 -12.80 -2.63 6.41
N GLN A 236 -11.80 -3.48 6.73
CA GLN A 236 -10.41 -3.03 6.78
C GLN A 236 -9.87 -2.65 5.40
N TYR A 237 -10.25 -3.38 4.34
CA TYR A 237 -9.88 -3.02 2.97
C TYR A 237 -10.48 -1.66 2.55
N LYS A 238 -11.72 -1.36 2.96
CA LYS A 238 -12.34 -0.04 2.74
C LYS A 238 -11.66 1.06 3.54
N ALA A 239 -11.37 0.82 4.82
CA ALA A 239 -10.69 1.78 5.68
C ALA A 239 -9.26 2.12 5.23
N MET A 240 -8.60 1.25 4.45
CA MET A 240 -7.32 1.56 3.81
C MET A 240 -7.44 2.39 2.53
N ALA A 241 -8.64 2.52 1.97
CA ALA A 241 -8.92 3.24 0.72
C ALA A 241 -9.48 4.66 0.95
N GLU A 242 -9.95 4.94 2.17
CA GLU A 242 -10.42 6.25 2.65
C GLU A 242 -9.26 7.09 3.21
#